data_AF-A0A9P8M3J2-F1
#
_entry.id   AF-A0A9P8M3J2-F1
#
_cell.length_a   1.000
_cell.length_b   1.000
_cell.length_c   1.000
_cell.angle_alpha   90.00
_cell.angle_beta   90.00
_cell.angle_gamma   90.00
#
_symmetry.space_group_name_H-M   'P 1'
#
loop_
_entity.id
_entity.type
_entity.pdbx_description
1 polymer ?
#
loop_
_entity_poly.entity_id
_entity_poly.type
_entity_poly.pdbx_seq_one_letter_code
_entity_poly.pdbx_strand_id
1 'polypeptide(L)'
;MSLHLGQNLDPKAICAAVSHLQLGGNDAFVAGEFHGGECRIFKVSFKDHPSLYPFMVLDWAEGFPLKWDDDFPAKPVRDAILSQIAEIQLSLITCTLEHGSVTATNFFERRIRNQLKRVKDGKLPGLTEKDCLDQLALLPKVLGEDGSSKLFAMDHGDIKPVNIIMDNENHIKCLIDWGFAKMVPLVQAARLPCFLWTDDSAARVPSEAMLEDRKAYIDSLPRQISQAAFMKRWQGAKDVDFRTIYLESICSKGMLASMASIGWKLPYCDLIEGQLGLEEN
;
A
#
# COMPACT_ATOMS: atom_id res chain seq x y z
N MET A 1 8.99 -20.00 -30.34
CA MET A 1 8.94 -18.53 -30.46
C MET A 1 7.58 -18.16 -31.00
N SER A 2 6.64 -17.81 -30.12
CA SER A 2 5.36 -17.23 -30.55
C SER A 2 5.64 -15.80 -30.98
N LEU A 3 5.36 -15.46 -32.24
CA LEU A 3 5.36 -14.08 -32.70
C LEU A 3 4.22 -13.36 -31.98
N HIS A 4 4.55 -12.55 -30.96
CA HIS A 4 3.57 -11.68 -30.33
C HIS A 4 3.02 -10.75 -31.41
N LEU A 5 1.76 -10.94 -31.80
CA LEU A 5 0.98 -9.89 -32.46
C LEU A 5 0.95 -8.72 -31.47
N GLY A 6 1.73 -7.68 -31.74
CA GLY A 6 1.76 -6.48 -30.91
C GLY A 6 0.34 -5.97 -30.68
N GLN A 7 0.02 -5.60 -29.43
CA GLN A 7 -1.28 -5.04 -29.10
C GLN A 7 -1.53 -3.80 -29.98
N ASN A 8 -2.64 -3.80 -30.73
CA ASN A 8 -3.02 -2.65 -31.55
C ASN A 8 -3.73 -1.61 -30.67
N LEU A 9 -2.94 -0.68 -30.16
CA LEU A 9 -3.39 0.41 -29.29
C LEU A 9 -3.74 1.68 -30.08
N ASP A 10 -4.05 1.55 -31.37
CA ASP A 10 -4.61 2.68 -32.14
C ASP A 10 -5.97 3.08 -31.53
N PRO A 11 -6.23 4.39 -31.32
CA PRO A 11 -7.50 4.85 -30.76
C PRO A 11 -8.76 4.31 -31.46
N LYS A 12 -8.71 4.07 -32.78
CA LYS A 12 -9.85 3.48 -33.51
C LYS A 12 -10.00 2.00 -33.20
N ALA A 13 -8.90 1.27 -33.08
CA ALA A 13 -8.92 -0.14 -32.68
C ALA A 13 -9.48 -0.29 -31.26
N ILE A 14 -9.11 0.61 -30.35
CA ILE A 14 -9.65 0.68 -28.99
C ILE A 14 -11.17 0.93 -29.01
N CYS A 15 -11.64 1.94 -29.75
CA CYS A 15 -13.08 2.25 -29.82
C CYS A 15 -13.87 1.10 -30.49
N ALA A 16 -13.30 0.45 -31.50
CA ALA A 16 -13.89 -0.72 -32.14
C ALA A 16 -14.00 -1.91 -31.17
N ALA A 17 -12.96 -2.16 -30.37
CA ALA A 17 -12.97 -3.21 -29.34
C ALA A 17 -14.02 -2.94 -28.27
N VAL A 18 -14.12 -1.71 -27.76
CA VAL A 18 -15.14 -1.29 -26.79
C VAL A 18 -16.54 -1.52 -27.33
N SER A 19 -16.78 -1.12 -28.59
CA SER A 19 -18.07 -1.30 -29.25
C SER A 19 -18.40 -2.78 -29.47
N HIS A 20 -17.41 -3.58 -29.87
CA HIS A 20 -17.57 -5.02 -30.08
C HIS A 20 -17.89 -5.76 -28.78
N LEU A 21 -17.25 -5.38 -27.68
CA LEU A 21 -17.51 -5.93 -26.35
C LEU A 21 -18.82 -5.41 -25.72
N GLN A 22 -19.53 -4.51 -26.40
CA GLN A 22 -20.76 -3.88 -25.92
C GLN A 22 -20.58 -3.20 -24.56
N LEU A 23 -19.40 -2.61 -24.34
CA LEU A 23 -19.08 -1.89 -23.10
C LEU A 23 -19.51 -0.43 -23.24
N GLY A 24 -20.38 0.03 -22.33
CA GLY A 24 -20.79 1.43 -22.23
C GLY A 24 -21.90 1.84 -23.20
N GLY A 25 -21.69 2.92 -23.95
CA GLY A 25 -22.68 3.55 -24.84
C GLY A 25 -22.33 3.44 -26.32
N ASN A 26 -23.04 4.20 -27.16
CA ASN A 26 -22.76 4.30 -28.59
C ASN A 26 -21.67 5.34 -28.87
N ASP A 27 -21.01 5.22 -30.02
CA ASP A 27 -19.98 6.15 -30.49
C ASP A 27 -18.84 6.37 -29.47
N ALA A 28 -18.15 5.29 -29.09
CA ALA A 28 -16.96 5.36 -28.25
C ALA A 28 -15.87 6.25 -28.90
N PHE A 29 -15.23 7.11 -28.09
CA PHE A 29 -14.10 7.93 -28.51
C PHE A 29 -13.05 8.08 -27.40
N VAL A 30 -11.77 8.14 -27.76
CA VAL A 30 -10.68 8.42 -26.82
C VAL A 30 -10.72 9.90 -26.45
N ALA A 31 -11.03 10.18 -25.19
CA ALA A 31 -11.11 11.51 -24.59
C ALA A 31 -9.76 11.99 -24.03
N GLY A 32 -8.80 11.08 -23.81
CA GLY A 32 -7.46 11.41 -23.38
C GLY A 32 -6.53 10.21 -23.41
N GLU A 33 -5.23 10.47 -23.55
CA GLU A 33 -4.17 9.48 -23.46
C GLU A 33 -3.15 9.97 -22.44
N PHE A 34 -2.71 9.07 -21.56
CA PHE A 34 -1.69 9.32 -20.56
C PHE A 34 -0.59 8.27 -20.71
N HIS A 35 0.64 8.69 -20.46
CA HIS A 35 1.82 7.83 -20.57
C HIS A 35 2.55 7.78 -19.23
N GLY A 36 2.95 6.57 -18.81
CA GLY A 36 3.79 6.35 -17.63
C GLY A 36 4.68 5.14 -17.83
N GLY A 37 5.96 5.35 -18.14
CA GLY A 37 6.89 4.26 -18.49
C GLY A 37 6.43 3.51 -19.74
N GLU A 38 6.32 2.19 -19.64
CA GLU A 38 5.79 1.32 -20.70
C GLU A 38 4.26 1.25 -20.71
N CYS A 39 3.57 1.88 -19.76
CA CYS A 39 2.12 1.85 -19.66
C CYS A 39 1.47 3.01 -20.41
N ARG A 40 0.51 2.70 -21.28
CA ARG A 40 -0.39 3.67 -21.91
C ARG A 40 -1.78 3.56 -21.32
N ILE A 41 -2.35 4.68 -20.90
CA ILE A 41 -3.70 4.77 -20.34
C ILE A 41 -4.58 5.57 -21.28
N PHE A 42 -5.62 4.94 -21.81
CA PHE A 42 -6.62 5.62 -22.62
C PHE A 42 -7.88 5.87 -21.80
N LYS A 43 -8.25 7.13 -21.65
CA LYS A 43 -9.58 7.52 -21.18
C LYS A 43 -10.49 7.53 -22.39
N VAL A 44 -11.48 6.65 -22.43
CA VAL A 44 -12.50 6.66 -23.48
C VAL A 44 -13.89 6.92 -22.92
N SER A 45 -14.72 7.54 -23.73
CA SER A 45 -16.03 8.08 -23.37
C SER A 45 -17.01 7.86 -24.51
N PHE A 46 -18.31 8.08 -24.25
CA PHE A 46 -19.40 7.81 -25.18
C PHE A 46 -20.20 9.09 -25.40
N LYS A 47 -20.73 9.31 -26.61
CA LYS A 47 -21.47 10.54 -26.91
C LYS A 47 -22.81 10.61 -26.20
N ASP A 48 -23.49 9.48 -26.07
CA ASP A 48 -24.78 9.34 -25.39
C ASP A 48 -24.64 9.27 -23.87
N HIS A 49 -23.46 8.85 -23.40
CA HIS A 49 -23.14 8.73 -21.98
C HIS A 49 -21.78 9.38 -21.63
N PRO A 50 -21.66 10.71 -21.73
CA PRO A 50 -20.40 11.41 -21.47
C PRO A 50 -19.91 11.31 -20.02
N SER A 51 -20.74 10.80 -19.10
CA SER A 51 -20.51 10.82 -17.65
C SER A 51 -20.53 9.47 -16.93
N LEU A 52 -20.84 8.34 -17.59
CA LEU A 52 -21.29 7.16 -16.83
C LEU A 52 -20.27 6.05 -16.58
N TYR A 53 -19.21 5.88 -17.37
CA TYR A 53 -18.23 4.82 -17.12
C TYR A 53 -16.82 5.24 -17.52
N PRO A 54 -15.98 5.78 -16.60
CA PRO A 54 -14.57 5.92 -16.89
C PRO A 54 -13.98 4.52 -17.01
N PHE A 55 -13.34 4.23 -18.13
CA PHE A 55 -12.56 3.02 -18.30
C PHE A 55 -11.17 3.38 -18.79
N MET A 56 -10.22 2.51 -18.43
CA MET A 56 -8.82 2.61 -18.80
C MET A 56 -8.51 1.42 -19.69
N VAL A 57 -7.91 1.68 -20.85
CA VAL A 57 -7.23 0.65 -21.63
C VAL A 57 -5.76 0.73 -21.27
N LEU A 58 -5.20 -0.38 -20.83
CA LEU A 58 -3.81 -0.52 -20.37
C LEU A 58 -3.13 -1.61 -21.18
N ASP A 59 -1.80 -1.52 -21.29
CA ASP A 59 -0.98 -2.61 -21.79
C ASP A 59 -1.10 -3.83 -20.87
N TRP A 60 -1.13 -5.02 -21.47
CA TRP A 60 -1.20 -6.25 -20.68
C TRP A 60 0.16 -6.57 -20.08
N ALA A 61 0.22 -6.63 -18.75
CA ALA A 61 1.40 -7.12 -18.05
C ALA A 61 1.44 -8.65 -18.10
N GLU A 62 2.28 -9.19 -19.00
CA GLU A 62 2.53 -10.63 -19.05
C GLU A 62 3.23 -11.12 -17.78
N GLY A 63 2.76 -12.25 -17.24
CA GLY A 63 3.31 -12.84 -16.02
C GLY A 63 2.25 -13.56 -15.19
N PHE A 64 2.57 -13.79 -13.93
CA PHE A 64 1.67 -14.37 -12.94
C PHE A 64 1.72 -13.59 -11.62
N PRO A 65 0.61 -13.53 -10.86
CA PRO A 65 0.63 -12.92 -9.54
C PRO A 65 1.61 -13.64 -8.61
N LEU A 66 2.33 -12.88 -7.79
CA LEU A 66 3.22 -13.43 -6.77
C LEU A 66 2.42 -14.34 -5.83
N LYS A 67 2.92 -15.54 -5.61
CA LYS A 67 2.45 -16.43 -4.55
C LYS A 67 3.36 -16.24 -3.35
N TRP A 68 2.77 -16.07 -2.18
CA TRP A 68 3.50 -15.86 -0.93
C TRP A 68 2.78 -16.53 0.22
N ASP A 69 3.50 -17.36 0.96
CA ASP A 69 3.11 -17.92 2.25
C ASP A 69 4.38 -18.13 3.09
N ASP A 70 4.27 -18.77 4.26
CA ASP A 70 5.41 -18.99 5.16
C ASP A 70 6.50 -19.89 4.55
N ASP A 71 6.17 -20.72 3.55
CA ASP A 71 7.06 -21.73 2.97
C ASP A 71 7.45 -21.43 1.49
N PHE A 72 6.71 -20.54 0.82
CA PHE A 72 6.88 -20.25 -0.60
C PHE A 72 6.86 -18.74 -0.89
N PRO A 73 7.77 -18.22 -1.74
CA PRO A 73 8.86 -18.93 -2.40
C PRO A 73 9.97 -19.31 -1.41
N ALA A 74 10.77 -20.31 -1.76
CA ALA A 74 11.93 -20.71 -0.96
C ALA A 74 13.11 -19.75 -1.14
N LYS A 75 14.01 -19.69 -0.16
CA LYS A 75 15.30 -18.99 -0.29
C LYS A 75 16.20 -19.71 -1.32
N PRO A 76 17.00 -18.99 -2.13
CA PRO A 76 17.28 -17.55 -2.06
C PRO A 76 16.31 -16.66 -2.86
N VAL A 77 15.35 -17.24 -3.59
CA VAL A 77 14.41 -16.49 -4.45
C VAL A 77 13.56 -15.53 -3.62
N ARG A 78 13.13 -15.98 -2.43
CA ARG A 78 12.40 -15.17 -1.45
C ARG A 78 13.09 -13.85 -1.12
N ASP A 79 14.38 -13.92 -0.77
CA ASP A 79 15.17 -12.75 -0.39
C ASP A 79 15.37 -11.80 -1.59
N ALA A 80 15.57 -12.36 -2.79
CA ALA A 80 15.69 -11.58 -4.02
C ALA A 80 14.40 -10.82 -4.36
N ILE A 81 13.24 -11.42 -4.14
CA ILE A 81 11.93 -10.76 -4.34
C ILE A 81 11.75 -9.66 -3.30
N LEU A 82 12.03 -9.90 -2.02
CA LEU A 82 11.94 -8.88 -0.98
C LEU A 82 12.84 -7.67 -1.27
N SER A 83 14.06 -7.91 -1.78
CA SER A 83 14.97 -6.86 -2.20
C SER A 83 14.39 -6.02 -3.34
N GLN A 84 13.77 -6.65 -4.34
CA GLN A 84 13.11 -5.91 -5.44
C GLN A 84 11.92 -5.08 -4.93
N ILE A 85 11.10 -5.62 -4.01
CA ILE A 85 9.97 -4.88 -3.44
C ILE A 85 10.48 -3.66 -2.63
N ALA A 86 11.55 -3.84 -1.85
CA ALA A 86 12.16 -2.75 -1.10
C ALA A 86 12.71 -1.65 -2.02
N GLU A 87 13.37 -2.04 -3.10
CA GLU A 87 13.86 -1.12 -4.12
C GLU A 87 12.72 -0.36 -4.81
N ILE A 88 11.62 -1.03 -5.13
CA ILE A 88 10.43 -0.40 -5.74
C ILE A 88 9.79 0.60 -4.77
N GLN A 89 9.56 0.22 -3.50
CA GLN A 89 8.98 1.14 -2.52
C GLN A 89 9.89 2.34 -2.29
N LEU A 90 11.19 2.11 -2.14
CA LEU A 90 12.17 3.19 -1.97
C LEU A 90 12.20 4.11 -3.19
N SER A 91 12.20 3.54 -4.39
CA SER A 91 12.16 4.29 -5.65
C SER A 91 10.90 5.15 -5.74
N LEU A 92 9.74 4.58 -5.43
CA LEU A 92 8.46 5.31 -5.40
C LEU A 92 8.50 6.47 -4.41
N ILE A 93 8.98 6.23 -3.19
CA ILE A 93 9.12 7.28 -2.18
C ILE A 93 10.08 8.36 -2.66
N THR A 94 11.23 7.98 -3.21
CA THR A 94 12.30 8.90 -3.60
C THR A 94 11.87 9.79 -4.77
N CYS A 95 11.20 9.23 -5.77
CA CYS A 95 10.80 9.98 -6.96
C CYS A 95 9.54 10.83 -6.76
N THR A 96 8.76 10.57 -5.72
CA THR A 96 7.53 11.32 -5.39
C THR A 96 7.65 12.16 -4.12
N LEU A 97 8.82 12.20 -3.49
CA LEU A 97 9.03 12.95 -2.26
C LEU A 97 8.78 14.44 -2.49
N GLU A 98 7.82 14.99 -1.76
CA GLU A 98 7.47 16.39 -1.82
C GLU A 98 7.19 16.97 -0.44
N HIS A 99 7.14 18.30 -0.38
CA HIS A 99 6.81 19.02 0.84
C HIS A 99 5.33 19.42 0.82
N GLY A 100 4.54 18.79 1.68
CA GLY A 100 3.12 19.06 1.84
C GLY A 100 2.82 20.38 2.56
N SER A 101 1.56 20.81 2.47
CA SER A 101 1.06 22.03 3.12
C SER A 101 0.68 21.82 4.60
N VAL A 102 0.50 20.58 5.03
CA VAL A 102 0.10 20.19 6.38
C VAL A 102 1.11 19.23 6.99
N THR A 103 1.16 19.17 8.33
CA THR A 103 1.99 18.20 9.04
C THR A 103 1.36 16.80 9.03
N ALA A 104 2.16 15.77 9.29
CA ALA A 104 1.68 14.40 9.47
C ALA A 104 0.58 14.32 10.54
N THR A 105 0.78 14.98 11.70
CA THR A 105 -0.24 15.04 12.76
C THR A 105 -1.56 15.60 12.23
N ASN A 106 -1.55 16.76 11.56
CA ASN A 106 -2.77 17.38 11.03
C ASN A 106 -3.47 16.49 9.98
N PHE A 107 -2.68 15.79 9.16
CA PHE A 107 -3.19 14.88 8.13
C PHE A 107 -3.95 13.69 8.74
N PHE A 108 -3.39 13.05 9.76
CA PHE A 108 -4.01 11.90 10.42
C PHE A 108 -5.15 12.31 11.35
N GLU A 109 -4.97 13.38 12.14
CA GLU A 109 -6.01 13.91 13.02
C GLU A 109 -7.28 14.25 12.25
N ARG A 110 -7.17 14.89 11.09
CA ARG A 110 -8.32 15.16 10.22
C ARG A 110 -9.08 13.89 9.85
N ARG A 111 -8.39 12.78 9.56
CA ARG A 111 -9.01 11.50 9.20
C ARG A 111 -9.69 10.84 10.39
N ILE A 112 -9.02 10.81 11.53
CA ILE A 112 -9.57 10.28 12.78
C ILE A 112 -10.83 11.07 13.18
N ARG A 113 -10.81 12.41 13.08
CA ARG A 113 -12.00 13.25 13.34
C ARG A 113 -13.13 13.00 12.36
N ASN A 114 -12.84 12.69 11.10
CA ASN A 114 -13.85 12.26 10.13
C ASN A 114 -14.46 10.90 10.50
N GLN A 115 -13.65 9.96 11.00
CA GLN A 115 -14.16 8.68 11.52
C GLN A 115 -15.07 8.92 12.74
N LEU A 116 -14.66 9.75 13.69
CA LEU A 116 -15.49 10.13 14.84
C LEU A 116 -16.84 10.72 14.39
N LYS A 117 -16.84 11.62 13.40
CA LYS A 117 -18.08 12.17 12.83
C LYS A 117 -18.95 11.05 12.22
N ARG A 118 -18.36 10.12 11.49
CA ARG A 118 -19.10 8.97 10.91
C ARG A 118 -19.67 8.04 11.98
N VAL A 119 -18.98 7.85 13.11
CA VAL A 119 -19.52 7.11 14.26
C VAL A 119 -20.74 7.82 14.83
N LYS A 120 -20.63 9.14 15.07
CA LYS A 120 -21.75 9.98 15.54
C LYS A 120 -22.97 9.93 14.63
N ASP A 121 -22.73 9.91 13.31
CA ASP A 121 -23.77 9.80 12.28
C ASP A 121 -24.36 8.36 12.16
N GLY A 122 -23.88 7.38 12.93
CA GLY A 122 -24.30 5.97 12.82
C GLY A 122 -23.79 5.25 11.56
N LYS A 123 -22.82 5.83 10.83
CA LYS A 123 -22.27 5.28 9.57
C LYS A 123 -21.15 4.26 9.77
N LEU A 124 -20.75 4.03 11.02
CA LEU A 124 -19.73 3.06 11.41
C LEU A 124 -20.28 2.17 12.54
N PRO A 125 -21.20 1.24 12.22
CA PRO A 125 -21.78 0.35 13.22
C PRO A 125 -20.68 -0.55 13.81
N GLY A 126 -20.78 -0.80 15.13
CA GLY A 126 -19.81 -1.58 15.90
C GLY A 126 -18.65 -0.77 16.48
N LEU A 127 -18.58 0.54 16.20
CA LEU A 127 -17.59 1.45 16.76
C LEU A 127 -18.27 2.50 17.64
N THR A 128 -17.57 2.92 18.68
CA THR A 128 -18.01 3.94 19.64
C THR A 128 -17.20 5.23 19.47
N GLU A 129 -17.73 6.36 19.98
CA GLU A 129 -16.97 7.61 19.99
C GLU A 129 -15.66 7.48 20.76
N LYS A 130 -15.68 6.69 21.85
CA LYS A 130 -14.52 6.42 22.69
C LYS A 130 -13.39 5.78 21.87
N ASP A 131 -13.71 4.86 20.98
CA ASP A 131 -12.69 4.19 20.14
C ASP A 131 -11.91 5.20 19.27
N CYS A 132 -12.61 6.16 18.67
CA CYS A 132 -11.97 7.22 17.88
C CYS A 132 -11.22 8.23 18.76
N LEU A 133 -11.71 8.52 19.96
CA LEU A 133 -11.03 9.43 20.90
C LEU A 133 -9.75 8.81 21.47
N ASP A 134 -9.77 7.52 21.79
CA ASP A 134 -8.60 6.75 22.21
C ASP A 134 -7.56 6.70 21.08
N GLN A 135 -8.01 6.44 19.83
CA GLN A 135 -7.15 6.54 18.66
C GLN A 135 -6.50 7.93 18.58
N LEU A 136 -7.27 9.00 18.71
CA LEU A 136 -6.77 10.37 18.64
C LEU A 136 -5.73 10.66 19.73
N ALA A 137 -5.96 10.19 20.95
CA ALA A 137 -5.05 10.37 22.08
C ALA A 137 -3.70 9.67 21.89
N LEU A 138 -3.67 8.57 21.14
CA LEU A 138 -2.46 7.80 20.83
C LEU A 138 -1.63 8.39 19.68
N LEU A 139 -2.22 9.25 18.84
CA LEU A 139 -1.57 9.76 17.63
C LEU A 139 -0.20 10.42 17.89
N PRO A 140 -0.02 11.30 18.90
CA PRO A 140 1.27 11.92 19.15
C PRO A 140 2.35 10.90 19.54
N LYS A 141 1.97 9.85 20.30
CA LYS A 141 2.89 8.78 20.70
C LYS A 141 3.31 7.93 19.51
N VAL A 142 2.37 7.62 18.60
CA VAL A 142 2.65 6.83 17.39
C VAL A 142 3.57 7.58 16.44
N LEU A 143 3.32 8.87 16.21
CA LEU A 143 4.10 9.67 15.26
C LEU A 143 5.46 10.11 15.83
N GLY A 144 5.55 10.34 17.14
CA GLY A 144 6.76 10.85 17.77
C GLY A 144 7.25 12.15 17.13
N GLU A 145 8.55 12.23 16.88
CA GLU A 145 9.20 13.39 16.24
C GLU A 145 8.70 13.65 14.80
N ASP A 146 8.25 12.61 14.10
CA ASP A 146 7.79 12.69 12.72
C ASP A 146 6.41 13.33 12.59
N GLY A 147 5.69 13.56 13.69
CA GLY A 147 4.37 14.20 13.69
C GLY A 147 4.40 15.63 13.12
N SER A 148 5.52 16.34 13.31
CA SER A 148 5.73 17.69 12.78
C SER A 148 6.17 17.71 11.31
N SER A 149 6.56 16.55 10.76
CA SER A 149 7.05 16.43 9.39
C SER A 149 5.98 16.85 8.39
N LYS A 150 6.42 17.58 7.36
CA LYS A 150 5.63 17.95 6.19
C LYS A 150 6.10 17.21 4.94
N LEU A 151 6.88 16.14 5.10
CA LEU A 151 7.30 15.31 3.98
C LEU A 151 6.18 14.34 3.59
N PHE A 152 5.86 14.33 2.30
CA PHE A 152 4.85 13.47 1.69
C PHE A 152 5.48 12.68 0.56
N ALA A 153 5.00 11.46 0.37
CA ALA A 153 5.38 10.62 -0.75
C ALA A 153 4.16 9.82 -1.20
N MET A 154 4.24 9.26 -2.41
CA MET A 154 3.23 8.37 -2.92
C MET A 154 3.31 7.02 -2.20
N ASP A 155 2.18 6.59 -1.66
CA ASP A 155 1.94 5.26 -1.15
C ASP A 155 1.09 4.51 -2.17
N HIS A 156 1.49 3.30 -2.54
CA HIS A 156 0.66 2.40 -3.36
C HIS A 156 -0.62 2.01 -2.61
N GLY A 157 -0.55 1.89 -1.29
CA GLY A 157 -1.67 1.60 -0.40
C GLY A 157 -2.03 0.11 -0.29
N ASP A 158 -1.64 -0.72 -1.26
CA ASP A 158 -2.04 -2.13 -1.31
C ASP A 158 -0.97 -3.05 -1.96
N ILE A 159 0.27 -2.96 -1.49
CA ILE A 159 1.37 -3.84 -1.96
C ILE A 159 1.20 -5.23 -1.33
N LYS A 160 0.41 -6.08 -1.98
CA LYS A 160 0.18 -7.50 -1.64
C LYS A 160 0.58 -8.43 -2.78
N PRO A 161 0.82 -9.73 -2.51
CA PRO A 161 1.26 -10.69 -3.52
C PRO A 161 0.38 -10.73 -4.78
N VAL A 162 -0.95 -10.67 -4.64
CA VAL A 162 -1.86 -10.66 -5.80
C VAL A 162 -1.72 -9.42 -6.70
N ASN A 163 -1.15 -8.34 -6.18
CA ASN A 163 -0.92 -7.08 -6.90
C ASN A 163 0.51 -6.96 -7.46
N ILE A 164 1.34 -8.00 -7.33
CA ILE A 164 2.72 -8.04 -7.82
C ILE A 164 2.77 -9.06 -8.96
N ILE A 165 3.12 -8.64 -10.17
CA ILE A 165 3.24 -9.53 -11.33
C ILE A 165 4.70 -9.95 -11.51
N MET A 166 4.92 -11.25 -11.53
CA MET A 166 6.22 -11.89 -11.71
C MET A 166 6.37 -12.42 -13.14
N ASP A 167 7.59 -12.40 -13.66
CA ASP A 167 7.95 -13.19 -14.84
C ASP A 167 8.38 -14.62 -14.50
N ASN A 168 8.67 -15.42 -15.54
CA ASN A 168 9.14 -16.80 -15.40
C ASN A 168 10.55 -16.92 -14.78
N GLU A 169 11.27 -15.81 -14.62
CA GLU A 169 12.63 -15.74 -14.09
C GLU A 169 12.67 -15.24 -12.64
N ASN A 170 11.50 -15.05 -12.01
CA ASN A 170 11.31 -14.49 -10.67
C ASN A 170 11.71 -13.01 -10.53
N HIS A 171 11.59 -12.22 -11.60
CA HIS A 171 11.67 -10.77 -11.53
C HIS A 171 10.28 -10.14 -11.46
N ILE A 172 10.17 -9.04 -10.70
CA ILE A 172 8.94 -8.24 -10.65
C ILE A 172 8.85 -7.46 -11.96
N LYS A 173 7.77 -7.70 -12.72
CA LYS A 173 7.48 -6.98 -13.96
C LYS A 173 6.67 -5.71 -13.71
N CYS A 174 5.66 -5.78 -12.86
CA CYS A 174 4.85 -4.62 -12.52
C CYS A 174 4.13 -4.76 -11.18
N LEU A 175 3.77 -3.60 -10.63
CA LEU A 175 2.75 -3.47 -9.59
C LEU A 175 1.44 -3.02 -10.25
N ILE A 176 0.36 -3.71 -9.92
CA ILE A 176 -1.00 -3.40 -10.39
C ILE A 176 -1.88 -2.95 -9.23
N ASP A 177 -3.11 -2.53 -9.54
CA ASP A 177 -4.11 -2.10 -8.56
C ASP A 177 -3.73 -0.84 -7.77
N TRP A 178 -3.38 0.22 -8.51
CA TRP A 178 -3.09 1.56 -7.96
C TRP A 178 -4.35 2.30 -7.47
N GLY A 179 -5.50 1.62 -7.30
CA GLY A 179 -6.76 2.23 -6.89
C GLY A 179 -6.72 2.87 -5.49
N PHE A 180 -5.79 2.42 -4.64
CA PHE A 180 -5.56 2.97 -3.30
C PHE A 180 -4.40 3.97 -3.24
N ALA A 181 -3.75 4.25 -4.37
CA ALA A 181 -2.56 5.08 -4.38
C ALA A 181 -2.85 6.53 -4.01
N LYS A 182 -1.99 7.12 -3.18
CA LYS A 182 -2.21 8.46 -2.62
C LYS A 182 -0.92 9.12 -2.15
N MET A 183 -0.89 10.45 -2.24
CA MET A 183 0.09 11.25 -1.50
C MET A 183 -0.25 11.24 -0.01
N VAL A 184 0.68 10.77 0.80
CA VAL A 184 0.53 10.60 2.26
C VAL A 184 1.77 11.10 2.99
N PRO A 185 1.68 11.39 4.30
CA PRO A 185 2.87 11.63 5.11
C PRO A 185 3.88 10.50 4.95
N LEU A 186 5.16 10.86 4.95
CA LEU A 186 6.25 9.91 4.68
C LEU A 186 6.21 8.67 5.60
N VAL A 187 5.79 8.83 6.87
CA VAL A 187 5.60 7.71 7.83
C VAL A 187 4.58 6.67 7.37
N GLN A 188 3.58 7.04 6.58
CA GLN A 188 2.61 6.11 5.99
C GLN A 188 3.16 5.47 4.72
N ALA A 189 3.79 6.25 3.84
CA ALA A 189 4.41 5.71 2.62
C ALA A 189 5.55 4.72 2.94
N ALA A 190 6.28 4.95 4.04
CA ALA A 190 7.37 4.12 4.51
C ALA A 190 6.94 2.90 5.35
N ARG A 191 5.64 2.57 5.42
CA ARG A 191 5.18 1.37 6.13
C ARG A 191 5.68 0.08 5.46
N LEU A 192 5.70 -1.01 6.21
CA LEU A 192 5.92 -2.34 5.63
C LEU A 192 4.78 -2.69 4.64
N PRO A 193 5.09 -3.34 3.50
CA PRO A 193 4.11 -3.98 2.63
C PRO A 193 3.12 -4.87 3.41
N CYS A 194 1.87 -4.99 2.94
CA CYS A 194 0.79 -5.56 3.77
C CYS A 194 0.95 -7.03 4.13
N PHE A 195 1.67 -7.81 3.32
CA PHE A 195 1.99 -9.21 3.63
C PHE A 195 3.20 -9.37 4.56
N LEU A 196 3.89 -8.28 4.90
CA LEU A 196 4.98 -8.25 5.89
C LEU A 196 4.48 -7.78 7.26
N TRP A 197 3.18 -7.67 7.47
CA TRP A 197 2.58 -7.51 8.80
C TRP A 197 1.29 -8.32 8.93
N THR A 198 0.72 -8.37 10.12
CA THR A 198 -0.37 -9.28 10.45
C THR A 198 -1.68 -8.82 9.80
N ASP A 199 -2.12 -9.58 8.78
CA ASP A 199 -3.28 -9.22 7.99
C ASP A 199 -4.61 -9.38 8.78
N ASP A 200 -5.55 -8.49 8.49
CA ASP A 200 -6.96 -8.43 8.91
C ASP A 200 -7.30 -8.45 10.42
N SER A 201 -6.34 -8.70 11.31
CA SER A 201 -6.57 -8.71 12.75
C SER A 201 -5.36 -8.30 13.56
N ALA A 202 -5.54 -7.26 14.38
CA ALA A 202 -4.56 -6.79 15.35
C ALA A 202 -4.26 -7.81 16.47
N ALA A 203 -5.05 -8.88 16.60
CA ALA A 203 -4.79 -9.96 17.56
C ALA A 203 -3.86 -11.06 17.01
N ARG A 204 -3.65 -11.11 15.69
CA ARG A 204 -2.84 -12.16 15.06
C ARG A 204 -1.36 -11.91 15.30
N VAL A 205 -0.66 -12.91 15.80
CA VAL A 205 0.80 -12.87 16.00
C VAL A 205 1.50 -13.09 14.65
N PRO A 206 2.58 -12.33 14.33
CA PRO A 206 3.43 -12.61 13.17
C PRO A 206 4.01 -14.03 13.23
N SER A 207 4.11 -14.71 12.09
CA SER A 207 4.85 -15.98 11.98
C SER A 207 6.36 -15.71 12.04
N GLU A 208 7.14 -16.74 12.40
CA GLU A 208 8.61 -16.66 12.36
C GLU A 208 9.11 -16.33 10.94
N ALA A 209 8.53 -16.97 9.93
CA ALA A 209 8.84 -16.68 8.52
C ALA A 209 8.58 -15.21 8.16
N MET A 210 7.47 -14.63 8.62
CA MET A 210 7.19 -13.19 8.41
C MET A 210 8.23 -12.30 9.10
N LEU A 211 8.69 -12.66 10.31
CA LEU A 211 9.73 -11.90 11.01
C LEU A 211 11.07 -11.96 10.26
N GLU A 212 11.44 -13.13 9.74
CA GLU A 212 12.60 -13.29 8.86
C GLU A 212 12.47 -12.47 7.57
N ASP A 213 11.29 -12.45 6.95
CA ASP A 213 11.03 -11.69 5.73
C ASP A 213 11.15 -10.18 5.96
N ARG A 214 10.60 -9.68 7.06
CA ARG A 214 10.76 -8.27 7.45
C ARG A 214 12.24 -7.93 7.61
N LYS A 215 13.00 -8.81 8.25
CA LYS A 215 14.43 -8.62 8.42
C LYS A 215 15.14 -8.56 7.07
N ALA A 216 14.90 -9.53 6.17
CA ALA A 216 15.49 -9.55 4.83
C ALA A 216 15.11 -8.30 4.01
N TYR A 217 13.84 -7.89 4.08
CA TYR A 217 13.34 -6.66 3.46
C TYR A 217 14.08 -5.41 3.95
N ILE A 218 14.14 -5.20 5.26
CA ILE A 218 14.78 -4.02 5.87
C ILE A 218 16.30 -4.04 5.61
N ASP A 219 16.94 -5.20 5.66
CA ASP A 219 18.37 -5.34 5.43
C ASP A 219 18.74 -5.00 3.96
N SER A 220 17.84 -5.24 3.00
CA SER A 220 18.04 -4.92 1.59
C SER A 220 18.07 -3.42 1.26
N LEU A 221 17.46 -2.57 2.10
CA LEU A 221 17.46 -1.13 1.87
C LEU A 221 18.90 -0.55 1.96
N PRO A 222 19.33 0.34 1.05
CA PRO A 222 20.67 0.93 1.09
C PRO A 222 20.81 1.91 2.25
N ARG A 223 21.99 1.96 2.90
CA ARG A 223 22.22 2.87 4.06
C ARG A 223 22.50 4.31 3.65
N GLN A 224 22.96 4.52 2.43
CA GLN A 224 23.46 5.82 1.94
C GLN A 224 22.34 6.75 1.44
N ILE A 225 21.13 6.22 1.25
CA ILE A 225 19.97 6.99 0.77
C ILE A 225 19.18 7.46 1.99
N SER A 226 18.91 8.76 2.10
CA SER A 226 18.26 9.33 3.29
C SER A 226 16.83 8.79 3.50
N GLN A 227 16.09 8.58 2.42
CA GLN A 227 14.76 7.96 2.45
C GLN A 227 14.84 6.51 2.92
N ALA A 228 15.86 5.76 2.50
CA ALA A 228 16.08 4.40 2.96
C ALA A 228 16.46 4.36 4.45
N ALA A 229 17.29 5.28 4.92
CA ALA A 229 17.60 5.43 6.34
C ALA A 229 16.34 5.75 7.17
N PHE A 230 15.46 6.61 6.65
CA PHE A 230 14.16 6.91 7.25
C PHE A 230 13.27 5.65 7.32
N MET A 231 13.13 4.93 6.20
CA MET A 231 12.37 3.67 6.14
C MET A 231 12.91 2.66 7.15
N LYS A 232 14.23 2.45 7.22
CA LYS A 232 14.86 1.55 8.20
C LYS A 232 14.54 1.94 9.64
N ARG A 233 14.63 3.23 9.99
CA ARG A 233 14.30 3.72 11.34
C ARG A 233 12.85 3.42 11.70
N TRP A 234 11.93 3.59 10.75
CA TRP A 234 10.50 3.39 10.98
C TRP A 234 10.10 1.91 10.99
N GLN A 235 10.61 1.13 10.03
CA GLN A 235 10.28 -0.28 9.83
C GLN A 235 11.02 -1.21 10.81
N GLY A 236 12.19 -0.79 11.29
CA GLY A 236 12.99 -1.53 12.28
C GLY A 236 12.69 -1.14 13.73
N ALA A 237 11.70 -0.27 13.98
CA ALA A 237 11.36 0.16 15.33
C ALA A 237 10.75 -1.00 16.15
N LYS A 238 11.03 -1.03 17.47
CA LYS A 238 10.49 -2.06 18.37
C LYS A 238 8.96 -2.15 18.35
N ASP A 239 8.30 -1.01 18.15
CA ASP A 239 6.84 -0.88 18.10
C ASP A 239 6.28 -0.84 16.66
N VAL A 240 7.04 -1.32 15.66
CA VAL A 240 6.64 -1.27 14.23
C VAL A 240 5.28 -1.89 13.96
N ASP A 241 4.96 -3.03 14.60
CA ASP A 241 3.66 -3.68 14.44
C ASP A 241 2.53 -2.76 14.90
N PHE A 242 2.68 -2.19 16.11
CA PHE A 242 1.68 -1.27 16.65
C PHE A 242 1.51 -0.05 15.76
N ARG A 243 2.62 0.59 15.32
CA ARG A 243 2.55 1.77 14.44
C ARG A 243 1.90 1.45 13.10
N THR A 244 2.26 0.32 12.50
CA THR A 244 1.75 -0.10 11.19
C THR A 244 0.24 -0.35 11.25
N ILE A 245 -0.21 -1.14 12.23
CA ILE A 245 -1.62 -1.49 12.41
C ILE A 245 -2.43 -0.27 12.88
N TYR A 246 -1.86 0.58 13.72
CA TYR A 246 -2.48 1.84 14.11
C TYR A 246 -2.69 2.75 12.88
N LEU A 247 -1.68 2.97 12.05
CA LEU A 247 -1.84 3.79 10.85
C LEU A 247 -2.84 3.17 9.87
N GLU A 248 -2.89 1.84 9.79
CA GLU A 248 -3.89 1.12 9.01
C GLU A 248 -5.32 1.37 9.52
N SER A 249 -5.52 1.39 10.84
CA SER A 249 -6.82 1.67 11.45
C SER A 249 -7.40 3.05 11.09
N ILE A 250 -6.57 3.99 10.63
CA ILE A 250 -7.04 5.30 10.14
C ILE A 250 -7.67 5.18 8.74
N CYS A 251 -7.31 4.16 7.97
CA CYS A 251 -7.77 3.93 6.60
C CYS A 251 -8.78 2.79 6.49
N SER A 252 -8.68 1.77 7.33
CA SER A 252 -9.51 0.56 7.31
C SER A 252 -10.50 0.51 8.46
N LYS A 253 -11.79 0.36 8.14
CA LYS A 253 -12.85 0.16 9.15
C LYS A 253 -12.63 -1.15 9.91
N GLY A 254 -12.24 -2.22 9.22
CA GLY A 254 -11.99 -3.52 9.83
C GLY A 254 -10.85 -3.42 10.84
N MET A 255 -9.76 -2.76 10.46
CA MET A 255 -8.62 -2.60 11.35
C MET A 255 -8.93 -1.67 12.54
N LEU A 256 -9.72 -0.61 12.33
CA LEU A 256 -10.22 0.22 13.44
C LEU A 256 -11.02 -0.58 14.46
N ALA A 257 -11.95 -1.41 14.00
CA ALA A 257 -12.72 -2.30 14.88
C ALA A 257 -11.82 -3.33 15.58
N SER A 258 -10.84 -3.89 14.86
CA SER A 258 -9.89 -4.85 15.43
C SER A 258 -9.05 -4.21 16.55
N MET A 259 -8.43 -3.06 16.30
CA MET A 259 -7.64 -2.33 17.29
C MET A 259 -8.47 -1.88 18.50
N ALA A 260 -9.70 -1.41 18.26
CA ALA A 260 -10.62 -1.04 19.34
C ALA A 260 -10.99 -2.25 20.21
N SER A 261 -11.24 -3.42 19.60
CA SER A 261 -11.63 -4.63 20.32
C SER A 261 -10.56 -5.16 21.28
N ILE A 262 -9.28 -4.88 21.00
CA ILE A 262 -8.14 -5.23 21.85
C ILE A 262 -7.68 -4.06 22.74
N GLY A 263 -8.45 -2.97 22.80
CA GLY A 263 -8.16 -1.82 23.65
C GLY A 263 -6.88 -1.07 23.28
N TRP A 264 -6.52 -1.04 21.99
CA TRP A 264 -5.31 -0.39 21.50
C TRP A 264 -4.00 -0.93 22.12
N LYS A 265 -3.97 -2.22 22.46
CA LYS A 265 -2.75 -2.94 22.88
C LYS A 265 -2.66 -4.25 22.13
N LEU A 266 -1.58 -4.45 21.39
CA LEU A 266 -1.31 -5.74 20.73
C LEU A 266 -1.01 -6.81 21.80
N PRO A 267 -1.69 -7.97 21.78
CA PRO A 267 -1.57 -8.96 22.85
C PRO A 267 -0.20 -9.66 22.88
N TYR A 268 0.57 -9.54 21.80
CA TYR A 268 1.83 -10.25 21.61
C TYR A 268 3.08 -9.37 21.66
N CYS A 269 2.95 -8.05 21.81
CA CYS A 269 4.13 -7.19 21.95
C CYS A 269 5.00 -7.63 23.14
N ASP A 270 4.38 -7.99 24.26
CA ASP A 270 5.08 -8.47 25.47
C ASP A 270 5.71 -9.88 25.27
N LEU A 271 5.28 -10.65 24.24
CA LEU A 271 5.75 -12.01 23.95
C LEU A 271 6.95 -12.03 22.96
N ILE A 272 6.90 -11.16 21.94
CA ILE A 272 7.97 -11.04 20.93
C ILE A 272 9.24 -10.46 21.56
N GLU A 273 9.11 -9.64 22.60
CA GLU A 273 10.24 -9.11 23.41
C GLU A 273 11.13 -10.22 23.99
N GLY A 274 10.57 -11.41 24.27
CA GLY A 274 11.34 -12.56 24.76
C GLY A 274 12.06 -13.38 23.67
N GLN A 275 11.66 -13.22 22.40
CA GLN A 275 12.14 -14.06 21.29
C GLN A 275 13.17 -13.37 20.39
N LEU A 276 13.09 -12.04 20.23
CA LEU A 276 13.98 -11.32 19.29
C LEU A 276 15.35 -10.94 19.85
N GLY A 277 15.66 -11.20 21.12
CA GLY A 277 17.02 -11.05 21.67
C GLY A 277 17.70 -9.71 21.33
N LEU A 278 16.93 -8.63 21.19
CA LEU A 278 17.46 -7.29 20.95
C LEU A 278 17.97 -6.76 22.28
N GLU A 279 19.14 -7.28 22.69
CA GLU A 279 19.91 -6.78 23.82
C GLU A 279 20.14 -5.28 23.67
N GLU A 280 19.98 -4.58 24.80
CA GLU A 280 20.20 -3.15 24.95
C GLU A 280 21.59 -2.75 24.44
N ASN A 281 21.64 -1.87 23.44
CA ASN A 281 22.77 -1.00 23.16
C ASN A 281 22.26 0.40 22.83
#